data_AF-A0A4W5KJT6-F1
#
_entry.id   AF-A0A4W5KJT6-F1
#
_cell.length_a   1.000
_cell.length_b   1.000
_cell.length_c   1.000
_cell.angle_alpha   90.00
_cell.angle_beta   90.00
_cell.angle_gamma   90.00
#
_symmetry.space_group_name_H-M   'P 1'
#
loop_
_entity.id
_entity.type
_entity.pdbx_description
1 polymer ?
#
loop_
_entity_poly.entity_id
_entity_poly.type
_entity_poly.pdbx_seq_one_letter_code
_entity_poly.pdbx_strand_id
1 'polypeptide(L)'
;CVLSLSLQEPTCKVCSQTPVVQSSKHLFLDLPKLEADLEQWLERSTGSGDWTANAKQITRSWVRDGLKPRCITRDLKWGTPVPHPDFSDKVFYVWFDAPIGYLSITANYTDQWEKWWKNPQQVQRVYQSGHTL
;
A
#
# COMPACT_ATOMS: atom_id res chain seq x y z
N CYS A 1 -5.12 -23.61 0.72
CA CYS A 1 -6.23 -23.49 -0.25
C CYS A 1 -6.91 -22.15 -0.04
N VAL A 2 -7.08 -21.33 -1.08
CA VAL A 2 -7.82 -20.06 -0.97
C VAL A 2 -9.29 -20.34 -1.32
N LEU A 3 -10.20 -19.87 -0.47
CA LEU A 3 -11.64 -20.04 -0.63
C LEU A 3 -12.30 -18.71 -1.01
N SER A 4 -13.15 -18.72 -2.04
CA SER A 4 -14.13 -17.66 -2.26
C SER A 4 -15.47 -18.11 -1.69
N LEU A 5 -16.06 -17.33 -0.79
CA LEU A 5 -17.31 -17.66 -0.10
C LEU A 5 -18.54 -17.66 -1.03
N SER A 6 -18.43 -17.07 -2.22
CA SER A 6 -19.51 -17.00 -3.20
C SER A 6 -19.61 -18.22 -4.12
N LEU A 7 -18.72 -19.20 -4.00
CA LEU A 7 -18.73 -20.42 -4.82
C LEU A 7 -19.56 -21.52 -4.13
N GLN A 8 -20.53 -22.10 -4.85
CA GLN A 8 -21.33 -23.22 -4.34
C GLN A 8 -20.50 -24.50 -4.11
N GLU A 9 -19.58 -24.81 -5.03
CA GLU A 9 -18.71 -25.97 -4.94
C GLU A 9 -17.25 -25.55 -5.15
N PRO A 10 -16.61 -24.99 -4.11
CA PRO A 10 -15.24 -24.51 -4.22
C PRO A 10 -14.28 -25.70 -4.27
N THR A 11 -13.46 -25.77 -5.32
CA THR A 11 -12.40 -26.76 -5.45
C THR A 11 -11.05 -26.06 -5.55
N CYS A 12 -10.07 -26.46 -4.75
CA CYS A 12 -8.73 -25.89 -4.83
C CYS A 12 -8.04 -26.32 -6.12
N LYS A 13 -7.61 -25.36 -6.96
CA LYS A 13 -6.88 -25.66 -8.21
C LYS A 13 -5.51 -26.31 -8.01
N VAL A 14 -4.94 -26.26 -6.81
CA VAL A 14 -3.59 -26.79 -6.53
C VAL A 14 -3.63 -28.25 -6.09
N CYS A 15 -4.55 -28.60 -5.18
CA CYS A 15 -4.63 -29.94 -4.60
C CYS A 15 -5.96 -30.67 -4.83
N SER A 16 -6.89 -30.06 -5.58
CA SER A 16 -8.24 -30.60 -5.87
C SER A 16 -9.12 -30.88 -4.65
N GLN A 17 -8.72 -30.43 -3.45
CA GLN A 17 -9.52 -30.55 -2.23
C GLN A 17 -10.49 -29.38 -2.07
N THR A 18 -11.60 -29.62 -1.38
CA THR A 18 -12.57 -28.59 -0.98
C THR A 18 -11.97 -27.68 0.08
N PRO A 19 -11.80 -26.37 -0.18
CA PRO A 19 -11.30 -25.43 0.81
C PRO A 19 -12.28 -25.26 1.98
N VAL A 20 -11.77 -25.02 3.19
CA VAL A 20 -12.57 -24.78 4.40
C VAL A 20 -12.53 -23.30 4.77
N VAL A 21 -13.65 -22.76 5.24
CA VAL A 21 -13.73 -21.38 5.74
C VAL A 21 -12.95 -21.27 7.06
N GLN A 22 -12.03 -20.31 7.14
CA GLN A 22 -11.27 -20.01 8.35
C GLN A 22 -11.27 -18.51 8.60
N SER A 23 -11.42 -18.11 9.86
CA SER A 23 -11.28 -16.71 10.28
C SER A 23 -9.81 -16.37 10.50
N SER A 24 -9.36 -15.24 9.92
CA SER A 24 -7.98 -14.76 10.01
C SER A 24 -8.00 -13.30 10.48
N LYS A 25 -7.14 -12.96 11.45
CA LYS A 25 -6.96 -11.56 11.89
C LYS A 25 -6.15 -10.79 10.85
N HIS A 26 -6.51 -9.55 10.59
CA HIS A 26 -5.78 -8.66 9.69
C HIS A 26 -5.70 -7.24 10.25
N LEU A 27 -4.58 -6.57 10.02
CA LEU A 27 -4.44 -5.13 10.25
C LEU A 27 -4.97 -4.34 9.05
N PHE A 28 -5.62 -3.22 9.36
CA PHE A 28 -6.14 -2.28 8.37
C PHE A 28 -5.56 -0.89 8.63
N LEU A 29 -5.10 -0.24 7.56
CA LEU A 29 -4.78 1.17 7.57
C LEU A 29 -6.09 1.97 7.40
N ASP A 30 -6.36 2.82 8.38
CA ASP A 30 -7.57 3.65 8.44
C ASP A 30 -7.39 4.92 7.57
N LEU A 31 -7.43 4.72 6.25
CA LEU A 31 -7.34 5.82 5.28
C LEU A 31 -8.40 6.93 5.46
N PRO A 32 -9.67 6.65 5.85
CA PRO A 32 -10.64 7.72 6.11
C PRO A 32 -10.13 8.77 7.09
N LYS A 33 -9.38 8.37 8.13
CA LYS A 33 -8.82 9.32 9.11
C LYS A 33 -7.72 10.21 8.55
N LEU A 34 -7.07 9.79 7.47
CA LEU A 34 -5.97 10.50 6.82
C LEU A 34 -6.44 11.34 5.62
N GLU A 35 -7.73 11.24 5.26
CA GLU A 35 -8.28 11.83 4.04
C GLU A 35 -8.15 13.36 4.03
N ALA A 36 -8.50 14.02 5.13
CA ALA A 36 -8.43 15.49 5.23
C ALA A 36 -6.99 16.03 5.09
N ASP A 37 -6.02 15.39 5.73
CA ASP A 37 -4.60 15.78 5.63
C ASP A 37 -4.06 15.53 4.22
N LEU A 38 -4.49 14.42 3.59
CA LEU A 38 -4.12 14.09 2.21
C LEU A 38 -4.69 15.11 1.22
N GLU A 39 -5.95 15.50 1.37
CA GLU A 39 -6.59 16.52 0.53
C GLU A 39 -5.85 17.85 0.61
N GLN A 40 -5.56 18.32 1.82
CA GLN A 40 -4.81 19.56 2.02
C GLN A 40 -3.41 19.50 1.37
N TRP A 41 -2.73 18.36 1.49
CA TRP A 41 -1.43 18.16 0.85
C TRP A 41 -1.53 18.11 -0.68
N LEU A 42 -2.57 17.46 -1.23
CA LEU A 42 -2.79 17.35 -2.68
C LEU A 42 -3.07 18.71 -3.32
N GLU A 43 -3.87 19.56 -2.69
CA GLU A 43 -4.15 20.92 -3.18
C GLU A 43 -2.85 21.73 -3.33
N ARG A 44 -2.01 21.71 -2.30
CA ARG A 44 -0.72 22.41 -2.30
C ARG A 44 0.23 21.82 -3.36
N SER A 45 0.31 20.50 -3.43
CA SER A 45 1.28 19.80 -4.27
C SER A 45 0.93 19.86 -5.76
N THR A 46 -0.35 19.76 -6.11
CA THR A 46 -0.80 19.76 -7.52
C THR A 46 -0.90 21.17 -8.13
N GLY A 47 -0.96 22.21 -7.28
CA GLY A 47 -0.95 23.62 -7.69
C GLY A 47 0.39 24.12 -8.24
N SER A 48 1.50 23.43 -7.92
CA SER A 48 2.85 23.76 -8.38
C SER A 48 3.08 23.56 -9.89
N GLY A 49 2.26 22.73 -10.55
CA GLY A 49 2.36 22.43 -11.98
C GLY A 49 3.10 21.13 -12.33
N ASP A 50 3.80 20.51 -11.40
CA ASP A 50 4.74 19.39 -11.67
C ASP A 50 4.09 18.04 -11.99
N TRP A 51 2.79 17.90 -11.76
CA TRP A 51 2.07 16.64 -11.97
C TRP A 51 1.46 16.56 -13.36
N THR A 52 1.51 15.38 -13.97
CA THR A 52 0.80 15.08 -15.21
C THR A 52 -0.73 15.11 -15.00
N ALA A 53 -1.46 15.47 -16.06
CA ALA A 53 -2.91 15.62 -16.00
C ALA A 53 -3.64 14.33 -15.58
N ASN A 54 -3.20 13.18 -16.09
CA ASN A 54 -3.76 11.86 -15.77
C ASN A 54 -3.61 11.52 -14.27
N ALA A 55 -2.42 11.75 -13.69
CA ALA A 55 -2.17 11.50 -12.28
C ALA A 55 -3.08 12.36 -11.40
N LYS A 56 -3.20 13.66 -11.71
CA LYS A 56 -4.13 14.56 -11.00
C LYS A 56 -5.58 14.05 -11.05
N GLN A 57 -6.05 13.64 -12.23
CA GLN A 57 -7.44 13.20 -12.41
C GLN A 57 -7.72 11.89 -11.66
N ILE A 58 -6.83 10.90 -11.77
CA ILE A 58 -6.98 9.61 -11.08
C ILE A 58 -7.00 9.84 -9.57
N THR A 59 -6.02 10.57 -9.02
CA THR A 59 -5.97 10.83 -7.58
C THR A 59 -7.22 11.54 -7.07
N ARG A 60 -7.71 12.56 -7.80
CA ARG A 60 -8.95 13.25 -7.44
C ARG A 60 -10.17 12.34 -7.48
N SER A 61 -10.26 11.42 -8.45
CA SER A 61 -11.36 10.45 -8.49
C SER A 61 -11.36 9.55 -7.27
N TRP A 62 -10.18 9.04 -6.86
CA TRP A 62 -10.05 8.17 -5.70
C TRP A 62 -10.43 8.85 -4.39
N VAL A 63 -10.04 10.11 -4.22
CA VAL A 63 -10.39 10.91 -3.04
C VAL A 63 -11.88 11.23 -3.04
N ARG A 64 -12.45 11.69 -4.17
CA ARG A 64 -13.88 11.99 -4.30
C ARG A 64 -14.77 10.79 -3.96
N ASP A 65 -14.36 9.59 -4.33
CA ASP A 65 -15.14 8.37 -4.09
C ASP A 65 -15.06 7.90 -2.61
N GLY A 66 -14.26 8.58 -1.79
CA GLY A 66 -14.05 8.32 -0.37
C GLY A 66 -13.03 7.22 -0.12
N LEU A 67 -12.02 7.50 0.72
CA LEU A 67 -11.01 6.51 1.05
C LEU A 67 -11.59 5.48 2.02
N LYS A 68 -11.35 4.20 1.74
CA LYS A 68 -11.81 3.09 2.57
C LYS A 68 -10.62 2.48 3.31
N PRO A 69 -10.82 1.91 4.51
CA PRO A 69 -9.77 1.15 5.18
C PRO A 69 -9.19 0.07 4.26
N ARG A 70 -7.86 -0.06 4.25
CA ARG A 70 -7.15 -1.03 3.40
C ARG A 70 -6.41 -2.04 4.27
N CYS A 71 -6.60 -3.32 3.98
CA CYS A 71 -5.87 -4.39 4.67
C CYS A 71 -4.38 -4.36 4.29
N ILE A 72 -3.51 -4.25 5.29
CA ILE A 72 -2.05 -4.12 5.12
C ILE A 72 -1.29 -5.40 5.50
N THR A 73 -1.98 -6.51 5.76
CA THR A 73 -1.35 -7.80 6.14
C THR A 73 -1.77 -8.93 5.22
N ARG A 74 -0.93 -9.93 5.07
CA ARG A 74 -1.20 -11.13 4.27
C ARG A 74 -0.73 -12.39 4.99
N ASP A 75 -1.48 -13.46 4.78
CA ASP A 75 -1.16 -14.83 5.20
C ASP A 75 -0.13 -15.44 4.24
N LEU A 76 1.09 -14.91 4.24
CA LEU A 76 2.20 -15.36 3.42
C LEU A 76 3.45 -15.56 4.29
N LYS A 77 4.34 -16.45 3.85
CA LYS A 77 5.64 -16.68 4.51
C LYS A 77 6.76 -15.79 3.98
N TRP A 78 6.62 -15.27 2.76
CA TRP A 78 7.61 -14.40 2.13
C TRP A 78 7.14 -12.94 2.11
N GLY A 79 7.83 -12.07 2.85
CA GLY A 79 7.54 -10.64 2.95
C GLY A 79 8.10 -10.03 4.23
N THR A 80 7.88 -8.74 4.43
CA THR A 80 8.30 -8.03 5.64
C THR A 80 7.47 -8.48 6.84
N PRO A 81 8.09 -9.00 7.93
CA PRO A 81 7.34 -9.50 9.09
C PRO A 81 6.64 -8.36 9.82
N VAL A 82 5.44 -8.63 10.33
CA VAL A 82 4.70 -7.66 11.14
C VAL A 82 5.27 -7.68 12.58
N PRO A 83 5.74 -6.55 13.14
CA PRO A 83 6.35 -6.50 14.46
C PRO A 83 5.28 -6.47 15.57
N HIS A 84 4.37 -7.46 15.58
CA HIS A 84 3.31 -7.59 16.57
C HIS A 84 3.06 -9.08 16.90
N PRO A 85 3.00 -9.48 18.18
CA PRO A 85 2.87 -10.88 18.58
C PRO A 85 1.70 -11.64 17.92
N ASP A 86 0.51 -11.03 17.86
CA ASP A 86 -0.68 -11.61 17.19
C ASP A 86 -0.52 -11.86 15.67
N PHE A 87 0.56 -11.37 15.05
CA PHE A 87 0.77 -11.41 13.60
C PHE A 87 2.11 -12.05 13.22
N SER A 88 2.72 -12.84 14.13
CA SER A 88 4.01 -13.51 13.91
C SER A 88 4.07 -14.38 12.65
N ASP A 89 2.93 -14.95 12.24
CA ASP A 89 2.80 -15.79 11.05
C ASP A 89 2.40 -15.03 9.78
N LYS A 90 2.38 -13.70 9.83
CA LYS A 90 1.94 -12.83 8.73
C LYS A 90 3.02 -11.84 8.33
N VAL A 91 2.89 -11.38 7.09
CA VAL A 91 3.74 -10.35 6.51
C VAL A 91 2.91 -9.14 6.10
N PHE A 92 3.57 -8.00 5.93
CA PHE A 92 2.95 -6.84 5.33
C PHE A 92 2.54 -7.13 3.88
N TYR A 93 1.43 -6.53 3.48
CA TYR A 93 0.97 -6.60 2.11
C TYR A 93 1.88 -5.74 1.23
N VAL A 94 2.35 -6.28 0.10
CA VAL A 94 3.30 -5.61 -0.80
C VAL A 94 2.89 -4.19 -1.23
N TRP A 95 1.58 -3.92 -1.36
CA TRP A 95 1.11 -2.58 -1.72
C TRP A 95 1.28 -1.53 -0.61
N PHE A 96 1.49 -1.98 0.63
CA PHE A 96 1.78 -1.12 1.77
C PHE A 96 3.28 -0.83 1.89
N ASP A 97 4.14 -1.85 1.82
CA ASP A 97 5.57 -1.69 2.09
C ASP A 97 6.44 -1.47 0.85
N ALA A 98 5.98 -1.80 -0.37
CA ALA A 98 6.76 -1.55 -1.59
C ALA A 98 7.19 -0.08 -1.79
N PRO A 99 6.35 0.94 -1.54
CA PRO A 99 6.78 2.34 -1.59
C PRO A 99 7.84 2.70 -0.54
N ILE A 100 7.89 2.00 0.59
CA ILE A 100 8.92 2.17 1.63
C ILE A 100 10.28 1.66 1.11
N GLY A 101 10.28 0.78 0.12
CA GLY A 101 11.47 0.30 -0.58
C GLY A 101 12.36 1.40 -1.13
N TYR A 102 11.80 2.54 -1.55
CA TYR A 102 12.62 3.68 -2.01
C TYR A 102 13.52 4.25 -0.91
N LEU A 103 13.00 4.29 0.32
CA LEU A 103 13.74 4.77 1.49
C LEU A 103 14.81 3.74 1.87
N SER A 104 14.47 2.45 1.92
CA SER A 104 15.41 1.40 2.33
C SER A 104 16.55 1.20 1.33
N ILE A 105 16.29 1.32 0.02
CA ILE A 105 17.35 1.31 -1.00
C ILE A 105 18.33 2.46 -0.79
N THR A 106 17.83 3.65 -0.47
CA THR A 106 18.68 4.81 -0.19
C THR A 106 19.45 4.63 1.12
N ALA A 107 18.82 4.05 2.15
CA ALA A 107 19.47 3.73 3.41
C ALA A 107 20.61 2.71 3.25
N ASN A 108 20.46 1.75 2.34
CA ASN A 108 21.54 0.82 1.98
C ASN A 108 22.66 1.48 1.17
N TYR A 109 22.37 2.59 0.48
CA TYR A 109 23.36 3.36 -0.26
C TYR A 109 24.15 4.32 0.65
N THR A 110 23.51 4.93 1.66
CA THR A 110 24.17 5.89 2.56
C THR A 110 23.47 5.99 3.93
N ASP A 111 24.28 6.10 4.99
CA ASP A 111 23.80 6.38 6.36
C ASP A 111 23.08 7.74 6.47
N GLN A 112 23.33 8.65 5.53
CA GLN A 112 22.72 9.98 5.50
C GLN A 112 21.42 10.03 4.68
N TRP A 113 20.77 8.88 4.45
CA TRP A 113 19.56 8.78 3.63
C TRP A 113 18.42 9.70 4.10
N GLU A 114 18.36 9.97 5.42
CA GLU A 114 17.35 10.88 5.99
C GLU A 114 17.45 12.30 5.42
N LYS A 115 18.64 12.76 5.00
CA LYS A 115 18.80 14.06 4.35
C LYS A 115 18.07 14.15 3.01
N TRP A 116 17.82 13.01 2.36
CA TRP A 116 17.07 12.94 1.11
C TRP A 116 15.56 12.78 1.35
N TRP A 117 15.19 11.95 2.33
CA TRP A 117 13.80 11.55 2.55
C TRP A 117 13.05 12.34 3.64
N LYS A 118 13.76 13.09 4.50
CA LYS A 118 13.20 13.90 5.60
C LYS A 118 13.54 15.41 5.48
N ASN A 119 13.92 15.89 4.29
CA ASN A 119 14.25 17.30 4.03
C ASN A 119 13.44 17.88 2.86
N PRO A 120 12.13 18.11 3.01
CA PRO A 120 11.28 18.56 1.92
C PRO A 120 11.59 19.98 1.42
N GLN A 121 12.35 20.80 2.17
CA GLN A 121 12.68 22.18 1.79
C GLN A 121 13.83 22.25 0.77
N GLN A 122 14.72 21.25 0.75
CA GLN A 122 15.90 21.24 -0.13
C GLN A 122 15.83 20.16 -1.20
N VAL A 123 14.88 19.22 -1.09
CA VAL A 123 14.78 18.06 -1.98
C VAL A 123 13.44 18.03 -2.69
N GLN A 124 13.48 18.20 -4.01
CA GLN A 124 12.35 17.93 -4.89
C GLN A 124 12.33 16.45 -5.27
N ARG A 125 11.20 15.78 -5.02
CA ARG A 125 11.04 14.35 -5.33
C ARG A 125 10.31 14.18 -6.64
N VAL A 126 10.90 13.38 -7.53
CA VAL A 126 10.31 13.04 -8.82
C VAL A 126 10.09 11.53 -8.86
N TYR A 127 8.86 11.11 -9.15
CA TYR A 127 8.50 9.71 -9.31
C TYR A 127 8.01 9.49 -10.73
N GLN A 128 8.65 8.57 -11.45
CA GLN A 128 8.22 8.17 -12.79
C GLN A 128 7.65 6.75 -12.72
N SER A 129 6.38 6.62 -13.07
CA SER A 129 5.68 5.34 -13.11
C SER A 129 4.94 5.19 -14.43
N GLY A 130 4.96 3.99 -15.00
CA GLY A 130 4.14 3.66 -16.17
C GLY A 130 2.67 3.55 -15.79
N HIS A 131 1.79 4.06 -16.65
CA HIS A 131 0.39 3.69 -16.65
C HIS A 131 0.15 2.84 -17.89
N THR A 132 0.10 1.52 -17.71
CA THR A 132 -0.33 0.59 -18.75
C THR A 132 -1.84 0.42 -18.59
N LEU A 133 -2.61 0.84 -19.60
CA LEU A 133 -4.02 0.53 -19.74
C LEU A 133 -4.20 -0.98 -20.02
#